data_AF-A0A2T2SPD6-F1
#
_entry.id   AF-A0A2T2SPD6-F1
#
_cell.length_a   1.000
_cell.length_b   1.000
_cell.length_c   1.000
_cell.angle_alpha   90.00
_cell.angle_beta   90.00
_cell.angle_gamma   90.00
#
_symmetry.space_group_name_H-M   'P 1'
#
loop_
_entity.id
_entity.type
_entity.pdbx_description
1 polymer ?
#
loop_
_entity_poly.entity_id
_entity_poly.type
_entity_poly.pdbx_seq_one_letter_code
_entity_poly.pdbx_strand_id
1 'polypeptide(L)'
;MGPWAFVASGQSTDQEPRELIVRLDDQAPTSFVDRLQPPIAKQGADSLLDGIRSSSPVFSSRAAKAVGQGRNRISAFTLALEDSSALAAVQDRLAQRSEVRYVHPNVAYTLDGGRASRPKFPPPDPILDPDNVFADSLDHLSVIRALDAWSETAGDSSVTVGVVDTGIYFDHPDLTGQFWRNSDEDPSGADNDGNGYVDDVTGYDFVDRPNVVEEGDFRDRDPDPSPDSLGPLSGHGTAVAGVIAADANDRMAGMVGVAPKTEIVPLRAFGGDGRGQTDDIAAAIMYGAQQGIDVLNLSFGRDRATPLLEDAIEFAVDQGTVVVASAGNAGAVDDPHYPSDYPEVISVVWLAEDGDGVPDFSRSQYGVGVDLGAPGSNVFTTQYPRQRLLDDEPVRQEDSYGPSSGSSFSAPQVAGAAALLRALDSSLSPSAVQSILTATSADIGGASWDHT
;
A
#
# COMPACT_ATOMS: atom_id res chain seq x y z
N MET A 1 17.37 -31.98 14.38
CA MET A 1 17.18 -31.76 12.92
C MET A 1 16.38 -30.48 12.81
N GLY A 2 17.06 -29.36 12.57
CA GLY A 2 16.43 -28.03 12.50
C GLY A 2 16.14 -27.67 11.04
N PRO A 3 14.99 -27.08 10.70
CA PRO A 3 14.73 -26.63 9.34
C PRO A 3 15.16 -25.15 9.15
N TRP A 4 15.96 -24.93 8.11
CA TRP A 4 16.07 -23.73 7.26
C TRP A 4 16.35 -22.37 7.91
N ALA A 5 17.64 -22.06 8.05
CA ALA A 5 18.13 -20.69 8.15
C ALA A 5 18.16 -20.07 6.73
N PHE A 6 17.17 -19.23 6.40
CA PHE A 6 17.33 -18.28 5.29
C PHE A 6 18.16 -17.09 5.78
N VAL A 7 19.35 -16.98 5.20
CA VAL A 7 20.24 -15.83 5.31
C VAL A 7 19.65 -14.73 4.42
N ALA A 8 19.22 -13.63 5.03
CA ALA A 8 18.91 -12.39 4.32
C ALA A 8 20.23 -11.69 3.94
N SER A 9 20.88 -12.20 2.89
CA SER A 9 21.92 -11.49 2.12
C SER A 9 22.25 -12.33 0.89
N GLY A 10 21.83 -11.87 -0.30
CA GLY A 10 22.21 -12.55 -1.53
C GLY A 10 21.36 -12.11 -2.72
N GLN A 11 21.80 -11.00 -3.34
CA GLN A 11 21.50 -10.53 -4.70
C GLN A 11 20.15 -10.92 -5.30
N SER A 12 19.30 -9.91 -5.47
CA SER A 12 18.27 -9.87 -6.50
C SER A 12 18.84 -10.43 -7.81
N THR A 13 18.44 -11.63 -8.19
CA THR A 13 18.46 -12.00 -9.61
C THR A 13 17.26 -11.31 -10.24
N ASP A 14 17.29 -9.97 -10.30
CA ASP A 14 16.40 -9.24 -11.19
C ASP A 14 16.77 -9.72 -12.58
N GLN A 15 15.99 -10.65 -13.11
CA GLN A 15 15.93 -10.77 -14.56
C GLN A 15 15.60 -9.38 -15.07
N GLU A 16 16.39 -8.90 -16.03
CA GLU A 16 16.13 -7.58 -16.60
C GLU A 16 14.66 -7.49 -16.99
N PRO A 17 13.98 -6.40 -16.57
CA PRO A 17 12.56 -6.24 -16.81
C PRO A 17 12.26 -6.43 -18.29
N ARG A 18 11.15 -7.11 -18.59
CA ARG A 18 10.70 -7.32 -19.98
C ARG A 18 9.63 -6.31 -20.38
N GLU A 19 9.41 -5.33 -19.53
CA GLU A 19 8.35 -4.34 -19.65
C GLU A 19 8.92 -2.94 -19.43
N LEU A 20 8.48 -2.01 -20.27
CA LEU A 20 8.74 -0.58 -20.14
C LEU A 20 7.44 0.14 -19.84
N ILE A 21 7.51 1.15 -18.98
CA ILE A 21 6.45 2.12 -18.77
C ILE A 21 6.81 3.37 -19.55
N VAL A 22 5.89 3.84 -20.39
CA VAL A 22 6.02 5.10 -21.12
C VAL A 22 4.91 6.05 -20.69
N ARG A 23 5.28 7.25 -20.21
CA ARG A 23 4.35 8.36 -20.03
C ARG A 23 4.48 9.32 -21.20
N LEU A 24 3.34 9.67 -21.77
CA LEU A 24 3.25 10.66 -22.84
C LEU A 24 3.16 12.07 -22.26
N ASP A 25 3.64 13.04 -23.04
CA ASP A 25 3.39 14.44 -22.74
C ASP A 25 1.88 14.72 -22.78
N ASP A 26 1.40 15.58 -21.89
CA ASP A 26 -0.02 15.94 -21.80
C ASP A 26 -0.58 16.46 -23.14
N GLN A 27 0.26 17.12 -23.94
CA GLN A 27 -0.04 17.67 -25.26
C GLN A 27 0.28 16.70 -26.41
N ALA A 28 0.63 15.44 -26.13
CA ALA A 28 0.87 14.44 -27.15
C ALA A 28 -0.36 14.32 -28.08
N PRO A 29 -0.17 14.42 -29.42
CA PRO A 29 -1.28 14.34 -30.36
C PRO A 29 -2.03 13.01 -30.23
N THR A 30 -3.36 13.02 -30.42
CA THR A 30 -4.18 11.80 -30.38
C THR A 30 -3.65 10.74 -31.35
N SER A 31 -3.16 11.15 -32.52
CA SER A 31 -2.53 10.24 -33.48
C SER A 31 -1.27 9.54 -32.96
N PHE A 32 -0.55 10.13 -31.99
CA PHE A 32 0.55 9.45 -31.30
C PHE A 32 0.01 8.44 -30.29
N VAL A 33 -0.95 8.87 -29.46
CA VAL A 33 -1.60 8.02 -28.45
C VAL A 33 -2.21 6.77 -29.10
N ASP A 34 -2.94 6.93 -30.21
CA ASP A 34 -3.60 5.84 -30.94
C ASP A 34 -2.64 4.78 -31.46
N ARG A 35 -1.34 5.10 -31.63
CA ARG A 35 -0.32 4.10 -32.02
C ARG A 35 0.11 3.18 -30.88
N LEU A 36 -0.07 3.62 -29.63
CA LEU A 36 0.21 2.82 -28.43
C LEU A 36 -1.04 2.14 -27.89
N GLN A 37 -2.24 2.45 -28.41
CA GLN A 37 -3.46 1.76 -28.04
C GLN A 37 -3.47 0.32 -28.61
N PRO A 38 -3.88 -0.69 -27.83
CA PRO A 38 -4.01 -2.05 -28.33
C PRO A 38 -5.18 -2.19 -29.32
N PRO A 39 -5.09 -3.10 -30.32
CA PRO A 39 -3.90 -3.90 -30.65
C PRO A 39 -2.87 -3.06 -31.40
N ILE A 40 -1.58 -3.26 -31.08
CA ILE A 40 -0.48 -2.59 -31.79
C ILE A 40 -0.50 -3.03 -33.26
N ALA A 41 -0.89 -2.12 -34.15
CA ALA A 41 -0.78 -2.34 -35.58
C ALA A 41 0.66 -2.07 -36.00
N LYS A 42 1.42 -3.13 -36.36
CA LYS A 42 2.74 -3.00 -37.03
C LYS A 42 2.53 -2.41 -38.43
N GLN A 43 2.25 -1.10 -38.53
CA GLN A 43 2.19 -0.38 -39.80
C GLN A 43 3.63 -0.11 -40.29
N GLY A 44 3.88 -0.35 -41.58
CA GLY A 44 5.23 -0.43 -42.13
C GLY A 44 6.15 0.78 -41.87
N ALA A 45 7.47 0.53 -41.96
CA ALA A 45 8.61 1.46 -41.91
C ALA A 45 8.70 2.49 -40.75
N ASP A 46 7.70 2.59 -39.87
CA ASP A 46 7.77 3.41 -38.64
C ASP A 46 8.35 2.55 -37.52
N SER A 47 9.65 2.72 -37.25
CA SER A 47 10.44 1.91 -36.33
C SER A 47 10.07 2.09 -34.85
N LEU A 48 9.08 2.92 -34.53
CA LEU A 48 8.68 3.25 -33.17
C LEU A 48 8.30 2.02 -32.35
N LEU A 49 7.66 1.04 -32.99
CA LEU A 49 7.07 -0.14 -32.34
C LEU A 49 7.96 -1.40 -32.43
N ASP A 50 9.15 -1.28 -33.04
CA ASP A 50 10.05 -2.42 -33.25
C ASP A 50 10.58 -2.95 -31.91
N GLY A 51 10.40 -4.25 -31.64
CA GLY A 51 10.78 -4.88 -30.37
C GLY A 51 9.71 -4.78 -29.27
N ILE A 52 8.56 -4.16 -29.55
CA ILE A 52 7.38 -4.16 -28.68
C ILE A 52 6.44 -5.28 -29.13
N ARG A 53 6.07 -6.15 -28.20
CA ARG A 53 5.14 -7.27 -28.39
C ARG A 53 3.70 -6.84 -28.19
N SER A 54 3.41 -6.11 -27.13
CA SER A 54 2.08 -5.62 -26.78
C SER A 54 2.16 -4.33 -25.97
N SER A 55 1.05 -3.61 -25.91
CA SER A 55 0.88 -2.42 -25.09
C SER A 55 -0.46 -2.47 -24.37
N SER A 56 -0.47 -1.95 -23.15
CA SER A 56 -1.67 -1.83 -22.32
C SER A 56 -1.65 -0.46 -21.62
N PRO A 57 -2.77 0.27 -21.56
CA PRO A 57 -2.86 1.44 -20.70
C PRO A 57 -2.63 1.05 -19.23
N VAL A 58 -1.86 1.84 -18.49
CA VAL A 58 -1.64 1.61 -17.05
C VAL A 58 -2.92 1.92 -16.26
N PHE A 59 -3.61 2.99 -16.66
CA PHE A 59 -4.81 3.51 -15.99
C PHE A 59 -6.06 3.29 -16.82
N SER A 60 -7.21 3.17 -16.14
CA SER A 60 -8.51 3.03 -16.79
C SER A 60 -8.83 4.22 -17.72
N SER A 61 -9.76 4.03 -18.65
CA SER A 61 -10.10 5.08 -19.62
C SER A 61 -10.74 6.32 -18.99
N ARG A 62 -11.38 6.17 -17.81
CA ARG A 62 -11.92 7.29 -17.02
C ARG A 62 -10.84 7.91 -16.15
N ALA A 63 -9.95 7.11 -15.57
CA ALA A 63 -8.76 7.60 -14.89
C ALA A 63 -7.96 8.54 -15.82
N ALA A 64 -7.70 8.12 -17.04
CA ALA A 64 -7.03 8.94 -18.06
C ALA A 64 -7.81 10.22 -18.47
N LYS A 65 -9.14 10.29 -18.24
CA LYS A 65 -10.01 11.42 -18.58
C LYS A 65 -10.31 12.36 -17.42
N ALA A 66 -10.43 11.88 -16.17
CA ALA A 66 -10.63 12.69 -14.97
C ALA A 66 -9.48 13.67 -14.78
N VAL A 67 -8.28 13.21 -15.15
CA VAL A 67 -7.06 14.02 -15.18
C VAL A 67 -7.07 15.07 -16.32
N GLY A 68 -8.08 15.07 -17.20
CA GLY A 68 -8.26 15.99 -18.32
C GLY A 68 -9.03 17.29 -18.02
N GLN A 69 -9.60 17.47 -16.82
CA GLN A 69 -10.31 18.71 -16.45
C GLN A 69 -9.44 19.70 -15.64
N GLY A 70 -8.22 19.31 -15.28
CA GLY A 70 -7.23 20.17 -14.63
C GLY A 70 -5.81 19.64 -14.86
N ARG A 71 -4.98 20.47 -15.49
CA ARG A 71 -3.50 20.50 -15.54
C ARG A 71 -2.62 19.23 -15.65
N ASN A 72 -3.07 17.98 -15.61
CA ASN A 72 -2.12 16.88 -15.42
C ASN A 72 -2.42 15.57 -16.16
N ARG A 73 -3.04 15.54 -17.35
CA ARG A 73 -3.52 14.30 -18.00
C ARG A 73 -2.45 13.18 -18.05
N ILE A 74 -2.47 12.24 -17.10
CA ILE A 74 -1.48 11.15 -17.04
C ILE A 74 -1.88 10.09 -18.08
N SER A 75 -1.15 10.06 -19.19
CA SER A 75 -1.29 9.04 -20.23
C SER A 75 -0.08 8.12 -20.18
N ALA A 76 -0.21 6.98 -19.51
CA ALA A 76 0.86 6.00 -19.34
C ALA A 76 0.48 4.63 -19.92
N PHE A 77 1.46 3.94 -20.50
CA PHE A 77 1.30 2.60 -21.08
C PHE A 77 2.41 1.67 -20.60
N THR A 78 2.05 0.44 -20.25
CA THR A 78 2.99 -0.67 -20.12
C THR A 78 3.21 -1.29 -21.49
N LEU A 79 4.47 -1.48 -21.85
CA LEU A 79 4.94 -2.01 -23.13
C LEU A 79 5.69 -3.32 -22.87
N ALA A 80 5.06 -4.44 -23.18
CA ALA A 80 5.72 -5.74 -23.11
C ALA A 80 6.64 -5.91 -24.32
N LEU A 81 7.89 -6.25 -24.06
CA LEU A 81 8.92 -6.40 -25.09
C LEU A 81 8.94 -7.81 -25.68
N GLU A 82 9.48 -7.95 -26.88
CA GLU A 82 9.70 -9.28 -27.50
C GLU A 82 10.68 -10.12 -26.66
N ASP A 83 11.74 -9.50 -26.15
CA ASP A 83 12.66 -10.05 -25.16
C ASP A 83 13.41 -8.93 -24.40
N SER A 84 14.17 -9.29 -23.36
CA SER A 84 14.92 -8.32 -22.55
C SER A 84 16.04 -7.61 -23.32
N SER A 85 16.56 -8.18 -24.42
CA SER A 85 17.61 -7.54 -25.22
C SER A 85 17.11 -6.32 -26.00
N ALA A 86 15.79 -6.22 -26.21
CA ALA A 86 15.15 -5.06 -26.83
C ALA A 86 15.05 -3.85 -25.89
N LEU A 87 15.18 -4.03 -24.56
CA LEU A 87 14.85 -3.01 -23.57
C LEU A 87 15.59 -1.70 -23.79
N ALA A 88 16.91 -1.72 -23.86
CA ALA A 88 17.71 -0.52 -24.03
C ALA A 88 17.39 0.22 -25.34
N ALA A 89 17.24 -0.53 -26.44
CA ALA A 89 16.97 0.05 -27.75
C ALA A 89 15.58 0.69 -27.84
N VAL A 90 14.55 0.06 -27.25
CA VAL A 90 13.19 0.60 -27.21
C VAL A 90 13.13 1.82 -26.29
N GLN A 91 13.78 1.75 -25.13
CA GLN A 91 13.85 2.86 -24.17
C GLN A 91 14.51 4.09 -24.80
N ASP A 92 15.70 3.94 -25.39
CA ASP A 92 16.41 5.04 -26.04
C ASP A 92 15.59 5.66 -27.18
N ARG A 93 14.91 4.83 -27.96
CA ARG A 93 14.07 5.29 -29.08
C ARG A 93 12.87 6.11 -28.60
N LEU A 94 12.20 5.67 -27.53
CA LEU A 94 11.06 6.37 -26.95
C LEU A 94 11.49 7.66 -26.23
N ALA A 95 12.61 7.63 -25.50
CA ALA A 95 13.13 8.80 -24.78
C ALA A 95 13.51 9.98 -25.69
N GLN A 96 13.79 9.72 -26.98
CA GLN A 96 14.10 10.76 -27.98
C GLN A 96 12.86 11.41 -28.59
N ARG A 97 11.64 10.94 -28.27
CA ARG A 97 10.39 11.47 -28.81
C ARG A 97 9.93 12.67 -28.00
N SER A 98 9.60 13.77 -28.68
CA SER A 98 9.01 14.95 -28.03
C SER A 98 7.62 14.69 -27.46
N GLU A 99 6.93 13.65 -27.94
CA GLU A 99 5.62 13.23 -27.46
C GLU A 99 5.70 12.35 -26.19
N VAL A 100 6.91 11.92 -25.80
CA VAL A 100 7.16 11.08 -24.61
C VAL A 100 7.74 11.97 -23.53
N ARG A 101 7.09 12.00 -22.37
CA ARG A 101 7.57 12.73 -21.19
C ARG A 101 8.70 11.97 -20.50
N TYR A 102 8.51 10.67 -20.30
CA TYR A 102 9.57 9.75 -19.86
C TYR A 102 9.27 8.32 -20.28
N VAL A 103 10.30 7.49 -20.22
CA VAL A 103 10.22 6.03 -20.33
C VAL A 103 11.18 5.41 -19.33
N HIS A 104 10.70 4.42 -18.58
CA HIS A 104 11.52 3.68 -17.62
C HIS A 104 11.09 2.20 -17.58
N PRO A 105 11.93 1.30 -17.05
CA PRO A 105 11.53 -0.09 -16.88
C PRO A 105 10.39 -0.24 -15.86
N ASN A 106 9.50 -1.21 -16.08
CA ASN A 106 8.55 -1.64 -15.05
C ASN A 106 9.30 -2.44 -13.98
N VAL A 107 9.39 -1.89 -12.78
CA VAL A 107 10.25 -2.38 -11.69
C VAL A 107 9.41 -2.81 -10.50
N ALA A 108 9.94 -3.74 -9.70
CA ALA A 108 9.23 -4.26 -8.55
C ALA A 108 9.54 -3.46 -7.27
N TYR A 109 8.52 -3.33 -6.43
CA TYR A 109 8.61 -2.93 -5.02
C TYR A 109 8.50 -4.18 -4.15
N THR A 110 8.99 -4.08 -2.92
CA THR A 110 8.83 -5.13 -1.91
C THR A 110 8.13 -4.58 -0.68
N LEU A 111 7.27 -5.40 -0.08
CA LEU A 111 6.69 -5.07 1.22
C LEU A 111 7.78 -4.87 2.25
N ASP A 112 7.56 -3.88 3.11
CA ASP A 112 8.38 -3.66 4.27
C ASP A 112 7.99 -4.69 5.35
N GLY A 113 8.95 -5.36 5.97
CA GLY A 113 8.61 -6.33 7.02
C GLY A 113 9.82 -6.80 7.81
N GLY A 114 9.65 -6.94 9.12
CA GLY A 114 10.64 -7.51 10.04
C GLY A 114 10.26 -8.91 10.51
N ARG A 115 11.25 -9.69 10.96
CA ARG A 115 10.96 -10.93 11.71
C ARG A 115 10.37 -10.60 13.07
N ALA A 116 9.31 -11.30 13.47
CA ALA A 116 8.77 -11.23 14.82
C ALA A 116 9.86 -11.57 15.86
N SER A 117 10.05 -10.72 16.87
CA SER A 117 10.92 -11.00 18.03
C SER A 117 10.17 -10.68 19.30
N ARG A 118 10.05 -11.63 20.24
CA ARG A 118 9.26 -11.50 21.48
C ARG A 118 10.06 -10.94 22.67
N PRO A 119 9.74 -9.75 23.21
CA PRO A 119 9.92 -9.38 24.61
C PRO A 119 8.64 -9.65 25.42
N LYS A 120 8.72 -9.50 26.75
CA LYS A 120 7.60 -9.64 27.70
C LYS A 120 7.23 -8.26 28.25
N PHE A 121 5.93 -7.92 28.24
CA PHE A 121 5.40 -6.65 28.73
C PHE A 121 4.67 -6.79 30.08
N PRO A 122 4.64 -5.74 30.93
CA PRO A 122 3.75 -5.61 32.09
C PRO A 122 2.42 -4.88 31.72
N PRO A 123 1.28 -5.12 32.41
CA PRO A 123 -0.01 -4.49 32.07
C PRO A 123 -0.15 -3.09 32.73
N PRO A 124 -0.91 -2.10 32.17
CA PRO A 124 -2.38 -2.10 32.25
C PRO A 124 -3.26 -1.24 31.26
N ASP A 125 -4.59 -1.51 31.35
CA ASP A 125 -5.86 -0.75 31.11
C ASP A 125 -6.44 -0.54 29.67
N PRO A 126 -7.78 -0.49 29.52
CA PRO A 126 -8.61 -1.60 29.08
C PRO A 126 -9.09 -1.35 27.65
N ILE A 127 -8.38 -1.91 26.69
CA ILE A 127 -8.92 -1.99 25.35
C ILE A 127 -9.72 -3.28 25.29
N LEU A 128 -11.05 -3.10 25.29
CA LEU A 128 -12.09 -4.11 25.38
C LEU A 128 -12.27 -4.64 26.81
N ASP A 129 -13.30 -5.46 27.03
CA ASP A 129 -13.72 -5.97 28.34
C ASP A 129 -12.50 -6.34 29.22
N PRO A 130 -12.46 -6.06 30.54
CA PRO A 130 -11.36 -6.52 31.41
C PRO A 130 -11.04 -8.01 31.30
N ASP A 131 -12.00 -8.81 30.81
CA ASP A 131 -11.87 -10.23 30.54
C ASP A 131 -11.38 -10.55 29.09
N ASN A 132 -11.04 -9.56 28.26
CA ASN A 132 -10.51 -9.78 26.91
C ASN A 132 -9.13 -10.43 26.97
N VAL A 133 -9.03 -11.62 26.38
CA VAL A 133 -7.82 -12.44 26.35
C VAL A 133 -6.64 -11.81 25.58
N PHE A 134 -6.89 -10.78 24.77
CA PHE A 134 -5.88 -10.06 23.98
C PHE A 134 -5.58 -8.64 24.47
N ALA A 135 -6.26 -8.15 25.52
CA ALA A 135 -6.10 -6.76 26.00
C ALA A 135 -4.63 -6.39 26.30
N ASP A 136 -3.88 -7.30 26.92
CA ASP A 136 -2.45 -7.11 27.25
C ASP A 136 -1.55 -6.96 26.01
N SER A 137 -2.04 -7.27 24.81
CA SER A 137 -1.27 -7.21 23.55
C SER A 137 -1.50 -5.92 22.75
N LEU A 138 -2.38 -5.02 23.21
CA LEU A 138 -2.77 -3.79 22.51
C LEU A 138 -2.13 -2.51 23.10
N ASP A 139 -1.01 -2.66 23.79
CA ASP A 139 -0.26 -1.57 24.45
C ASP A 139 0.12 -0.41 23.51
N HIS A 140 0.43 -0.70 22.25
CA HIS A 140 0.75 0.30 21.23
C HIS A 140 -0.32 1.40 21.10
N LEU A 141 -1.61 1.08 21.29
CA LEU A 141 -2.71 2.05 21.24
C LEU A 141 -2.66 3.07 22.39
N SER A 142 -2.17 2.65 23.56
CA SER A 142 -1.92 3.55 24.68
C SER A 142 -0.72 4.46 24.42
N VAL A 143 0.34 3.94 23.78
CA VAL A 143 1.53 4.71 23.42
C VAL A 143 1.20 5.85 22.45
N ILE A 144 0.39 5.59 21.42
CA ILE A 144 -0.05 6.60 20.46
C ILE A 144 -1.26 7.42 20.96
N ARG A 145 -1.73 7.17 22.18
CA ARG A 145 -2.88 7.85 22.80
C ARG A 145 -4.18 7.71 22.01
N ALA A 146 -4.39 6.59 21.31
CA ALA A 146 -5.63 6.31 20.59
C ALA A 146 -6.85 6.31 21.51
N LEU A 147 -6.69 5.81 22.75
CA LEU A 147 -7.75 5.82 23.76
C LEU A 147 -8.26 7.22 24.12
N ASP A 148 -7.33 8.18 24.19
CA ASP A 148 -7.69 9.58 24.44
C ASP A 148 -8.44 10.14 23.23
N ALA A 149 -7.99 9.83 22.01
CA ALA A 149 -8.62 10.28 20.76
C ALA A 149 -10.05 9.76 20.61
N TRP A 150 -10.34 8.53 21.05
CA TRP A 150 -11.68 7.94 21.00
C TRP A 150 -12.72 8.63 21.89
N SER A 151 -12.28 9.47 22.84
CA SER A 151 -13.20 10.35 23.55
C SER A 151 -13.77 11.48 22.68
N GLU A 152 -13.09 11.80 21.58
CA GLU A 152 -13.52 12.77 20.56
C GLU A 152 -14.14 12.06 19.34
N THR A 153 -13.45 11.05 18.78
CA THR A 153 -13.98 10.17 17.74
C THR A 153 -13.21 8.85 17.66
N ALA A 154 -13.92 7.76 17.34
CA ALA A 154 -13.33 6.46 17.00
C ALA A 154 -13.28 6.23 15.47
N GLY A 155 -13.52 7.28 14.69
CA GLY A 155 -13.70 7.24 13.24
C GLY A 155 -15.17 7.42 12.85
N ASP A 156 -15.42 7.39 11.54
CA ASP A 156 -16.75 7.46 10.96
C ASP A 156 -16.76 6.65 9.66
N SER A 157 -17.86 5.95 9.35
CA SER A 157 -17.93 5.08 8.18
C SER A 157 -17.94 5.86 6.86
N SER A 158 -18.12 7.18 6.90
CA SER A 158 -17.91 8.05 5.74
C SER A 158 -16.44 8.31 5.42
N VAL A 159 -15.51 7.94 6.32
CA VAL A 159 -14.07 8.04 6.08
C VAL A 159 -13.52 6.69 5.65
N THR A 160 -12.76 6.70 4.55
CA THR A 160 -12.22 5.50 3.91
C THR A 160 -10.70 5.48 3.95
N VAL A 161 -10.12 4.32 4.26
CA VAL A 161 -8.67 4.07 4.23
C VAL A 161 -8.36 2.97 3.24
N GLY A 162 -7.69 3.32 2.15
CA GLY A 162 -7.22 2.38 1.14
C GLY A 162 -5.91 1.71 1.56
N VAL A 163 -5.88 0.39 1.50
CA VAL A 163 -4.71 -0.42 1.84
C VAL A 163 -4.12 -0.99 0.55
N VAL A 164 -3.05 -0.37 0.06
CA VAL A 164 -2.34 -0.81 -1.15
C VAL A 164 -1.31 -1.88 -0.77
N ASP A 165 -1.69 -3.15 -0.86
CA ASP A 165 -0.94 -4.26 -0.25
C ASP A 165 -1.23 -5.62 -0.93
N THR A 166 -1.09 -6.74 -0.21
CA THR A 166 -1.28 -8.12 -0.70
C THR A 166 -2.73 -8.59 -0.74
N GLY A 167 -3.70 -7.70 -0.58
CA GLY A 167 -5.10 -8.05 -0.37
C GLY A 167 -5.45 -8.32 1.09
N ILE A 168 -6.75 -8.46 1.37
CA ILE A 168 -7.28 -8.57 2.74
C ILE A 168 -8.23 -9.76 2.87
N TYR A 169 -8.03 -10.55 3.93
CA TYR A 169 -8.86 -11.70 4.25
C TYR A 169 -10.24 -11.26 4.75
N PHE A 170 -11.23 -11.31 3.86
CA PHE A 170 -12.60 -10.81 4.11
C PHE A 170 -13.34 -11.53 5.23
N ASP A 171 -13.05 -12.82 5.44
CA ASP A 171 -13.71 -13.63 6.48
C ASP A 171 -13.09 -13.46 7.88
N HIS A 172 -12.19 -12.49 8.05
CA HIS A 172 -11.64 -12.21 9.37
C HIS A 172 -12.73 -11.64 10.30
N PRO A 173 -12.93 -12.21 11.51
CA PRO A 173 -14.04 -11.82 12.39
C PRO A 173 -14.04 -10.34 12.78
N ASP A 174 -12.86 -9.73 13.02
CA ASP A 174 -12.76 -8.31 13.39
C ASP A 174 -12.59 -7.34 12.21
N LEU A 175 -12.57 -7.84 10.97
CA LEU A 175 -12.61 -6.99 9.77
C LEU A 175 -13.94 -7.09 9.04
N THR A 176 -14.71 -8.15 9.30
CA THR A 176 -16.07 -8.29 8.77
C THR A 176 -16.92 -7.10 9.20
N GLY A 177 -17.46 -6.37 8.22
CA GLY A 177 -18.24 -5.15 8.45
C GLY A 177 -17.44 -3.84 8.36
N GLN A 178 -16.12 -3.92 8.22
CA GLN A 178 -15.24 -2.75 8.08
C GLN A 178 -14.93 -2.40 6.63
N PHE A 179 -15.42 -3.17 5.65
CA PHE A 179 -15.07 -2.93 4.24
C PHE A 179 -16.00 -1.92 3.60
N TRP A 180 -15.40 -0.97 2.90
CA TRP A 180 -16.11 0.00 2.07
C TRP A 180 -16.93 -0.71 1.02
N ARG A 181 -18.04 -0.08 0.62
CA ARG A 181 -18.89 -0.56 -0.46
C ARG A 181 -19.10 0.50 -1.53
N ASN A 182 -18.71 0.22 -2.76
CA ASN A 182 -19.13 1.00 -3.92
C ASN A 182 -20.65 0.83 -4.11
N SER A 183 -21.42 1.88 -3.85
CA SER A 183 -22.88 1.84 -3.96
C SER A 183 -23.39 1.86 -5.39
N ASP A 184 -22.52 2.24 -6.33
CA ASP A 184 -22.85 2.31 -7.76
C ASP A 184 -22.57 0.98 -8.48
N GLU A 185 -22.01 -0.01 -7.78
CA GLU A 185 -21.65 -1.34 -8.30
C GLU A 185 -22.46 -2.50 -7.71
N ASP A 186 -22.58 -3.57 -8.50
CA ASP A 186 -23.09 -4.87 -8.10
C ASP A 186 -22.29 -6.00 -8.74
N PRO A 187 -22.31 -7.25 -8.22
CA PRO A 187 -21.52 -8.35 -8.78
C PRO A 187 -22.24 -8.97 -10.01
N SER A 188 -22.47 -8.16 -11.04
CA SER A 188 -23.23 -8.54 -12.23
C SER A 188 -22.35 -8.94 -13.42
N GLY A 189 -21.04 -8.72 -13.33
CA GLY A 189 -20.07 -8.86 -14.41
C GLY A 189 -19.98 -7.62 -15.29
N ALA A 190 -20.41 -6.45 -14.79
CA ALA A 190 -20.42 -5.19 -15.53
C ALA A 190 -19.76 -4.07 -14.71
N ASP A 191 -19.23 -3.09 -15.43
CA ASP A 191 -18.75 -1.81 -14.87
C ASP A 191 -19.95 -0.86 -14.89
N ASN A 192 -20.69 -0.81 -13.78
CA ASN A 192 -21.98 -0.13 -13.71
C ASN A 192 -21.83 1.38 -13.58
N ASP A 193 -20.80 1.83 -12.87
CA ASP A 193 -20.50 3.24 -12.64
C ASP A 193 -19.68 3.85 -13.81
N GLY A 194 -19.11 3.01 -14.67
CA GLY A 194 -18.32 3.37 -15.84
C GLY A 194 -16.90 3.85 -15.51
N ASN A 195 -16.34 3.46 -14.36
CA ASN A 195 -15.01 3.83 -13.89
C ASN A 195 -13.87 3.02 -14.55
N GLY A 196 -14.22 1.96 -15.28
CA GLY A 196 -13.29 1.07 -15.98
C GLY A 196 -12.82 -0.14 -15.17
N TYR A 197 -13.43 -0.39 -14.02
CA TYR A 197 -13.22 -1.52 -13.12
C TYR A 197 -14.56 -2.27 -13.05
N VAL A 198 -14.55 -3.57 -13.30
CA VAL A 198 -15.80 -4.36 -13.35
C VAL A 198 -16.08 -4.90 -11.95
N ASP A 199 -17.30 -4.72 -11.46
CA ASP A 199 -17.76 -5.21 -10.16
C ASP A 199 -16.84 -4.83 -8.97
N ASP A 200 -16.24 -3.63 -8.95
CA ASP A 200 -15.38 -3.11 -7.86
C ASP A 200 -16.20 -2.74 -6.59
N VAL A 201 -17.02 -3.68 -6.13
CA VAL A 201 -18.00 -3.52 -5.05
C VAL A 201 -17.35 -3.20 -3.71
N THR A 202 -16.14 -3.69 -3.45
CA THR A 202 -15.48 -3.59 -2.13
C THR A 202 -14.05 -3.06 -2.22
N GLY A 203 -13.46 -3.09 -3.41
CA GLY A 203 -12.03 -2.92 -3.68
C GLY A 203 -11.69 -3.58 -5.00
N TYR A 204 -10.41 -3.68 -5.34
CA TYR A 204 -9.99 -4.23 -6.63
C TYR A 204 -8.58 -4.82 -6.58
N ASP A 205 -8.35 -5.87 -7.36
CA ASP A 205 -7.04 -6.48 -7.60
C ASP A 205 -6.41 -5.90 -8.86
N PHE A 206 -5.24 -5.29 -8.68
CA PHE A 206 -4.46 -4.67 -9.74
C PHE A 206 -3.31 -5.55 -10.22
N VAL A 207 -3.08 -6.72 -9.62
CA VAL A 207 -1.92 -7.57 -9.91
C VAL A 207 -2.11 -8.27 -11.27
N ASP A 208 -1.29 -7.94 -12.27
CA ASP A 208 -1.29 -8.62 -13.59
C ASP A 208 0.12 -9.09 -14.05
N ARG A 209 1.05 -9.19 -13.10
CA ARG A 209 2.48 -9.43 -13.35
C ARG A 209 2.83 -10.80 -13.97
N PRO A 210 3.78 -10.86 -14.92
CA PRO A 210 4.09 -12.08 -15.67
C PRO A 210 4.97 -13.13 -14.96
N ASN A 211 5.69 -12.76 -13.88
CA ASN A 211 6.71 -13.61 -13.24
C ASN A 211 6.38 -13.90 -11.76
N VAL A 212 5.46 -14.83 -11.49
CA VAL A 212 4.96 -15.14 -10.15
C VAL A 212 5.46 -16.48 -9.59
N VAL A 213 5.17 -16.68 -8.29
CA VAL A 213 5.05 -18.00 -7.66
C VAL A 213 4.12 -18.88 -8.50
N GLU A 214 4.44 -20.17 -8.67
CA GLU A 214 3.85 -21.07 -9.66
C GLU A 214 2.30 -21.22 -9.61
N GLU A 215 1.63 -20.68 -8.58
CA GLU A 215 0.19 -20.77 -8.33
C GLU A 215 -0.32 -19.49 -7.59
N GLY A 216 -1.38 -18.83 -8.10
CA GLY A 216 -2.00 -17.59 -7.60
C GLY A 216 -2.95 -16.96 -8.65
N ASP A 217 -3.69 -15.88 -8.31
CA ASP A 217 -4.39 -15.05 -9.30
C ASP A 217 -3.59 -13.77 -9.59
N PHE A 218 -3.23 -13.59 -10.85
CA PHE A 218 -2.27 -12.57 -11.32
C PHE A 218 -2.33 -12.38 -12.83
N ARG A 219 -3.32 -12.99 -13.50
CA ARG A 219 -3.35 -13.02 -14.97
C ARG A 219 -3.99 -11.77 -15.54
N ASP A 220 -4.99 -11.27 -14.86
CA ASP A 220 -5.79 -10.12 -15.26
C ASP A 220 -6.22 -9.40 -13.98
N ARG A 221 -6.34 -8.08 -14.06
CA ARG A 221 -6.88 -7.27 -12.96
C ARG A 221 -8.37 -7.53 -12.79
N ASP A 222 -8.84 -7.73 -11.57
CA ASP A 222 -10.19 -8.25 -11.30
C ASP A 222 -10.79 -7.72 -9.97
N PRO A 223 -12.08 -7.97 -9.68
CA PRO A 223 -12.73 -7.46 -8.47
C PRO A 223 -12.48 -8.31 -7.21
N ASP A 224 -11.48 -9.19 -7.19
CA ASP A 224 -11.12 -10.03 -6.04
C ASP A 224 -9.81 -9.59 -5.38
N PRO A 225 -9.82 -8.55 -4.53
CA PRO A 225 -8.64 -8.14 -3.77
C PRO A 225 -8.39 -9.03 -2.54
N SER A 226 -8.84 -10.29 -2.55
CA SER A 226 -8.49 -11.24 -1.50
C SER A 226 -7.01 -11.63 -1.59
N PRO A 227 -6.41 -12.08 -0.48
CA PRO A 227 -5.00 -12.42 -0.49
C PRO A 227 -4.75 -13.73 -1.22
N ASP A 228 -3.63 -13.80 -1.94
CA ASP A 228 -3.18 -15.05 -2.54
C ASP A 228 -3.13 -16.18 -1.49
N SER A 229 -3.72 -17.32 -1.82
CA SER A 229 -3.65 -18.51 -0.96
C SER A 229 -2.22 -19.00 -0.72
N LEU A 230 -1.29 -18.63 -1.61
CA LEU A 230 0.10 -19.07 -1.61
C LEU A 230 1.06 -17.89 -1.50
N GLY A 231 2.21 -18.16 -0.87
CA GLY A 231 3.24 -17.16 -0.62
C GLY A 231 3.36 -16.78 0.87
N PRO A 232 4.59 -16.47 1.33
CA PRO A 232 4.85 -16.21 2.74
C PRO A 232 4.30 -14.88 3.25
N LEU A 233 3.94 -13.95 2.36
CA LEU A 233 3.53 -12.59 2.67
C LEU A 233 2.06 -12.30 2.38
N SER A 234 1.26 -13.29 1.95
CA SER A 234 -0.17 -13.10 1.64
C SER A 234 -0.96 -12.45 2.78
N GLY A 235 -0.59 -12.69 4.05
CA GLY A 235 -1.29 -12.12 5.20
C GLY A 235 -0.95 -10.66 5.53
N HIS A 236 -0.03 -10.03 4.80
CA HIS A 236 0.50 -8.72 5.17
C HIS A 236 -0.58 -7.63 5.13
N GLY A 237 -1.33 -7.51 4.02
CA GLY A 237 -2.43 -6.55 3.90
C GLY A 237 -3.54 -6.75 4.94
N THR A 238 -3.83 -8.01 5.30
CA THR A 238 -4.78 -8.33 6.39
C THR A 238 -4.30 -7.76 7.72
N ALA A 239 -3.03 -7.97 8.04
CA ALA A 239 -2.42 -7.49 9.27
C ALA A 239 -2.31 -5.95 9.31
N VAL A 240 -2.02 -5.30 8.18
CA VAL A 240 -2.04 -3.83 8.04
C VAL A 240 -3.44 -3.28 8.30
N ALA A 241 -4.47 -3.86 7.67
CA ALA A 241 -5.87 -3.45 7.85
C ALA A 241 -6.35 -3.56 9.30
N GLY A 242 -5.91 -4.61 10.02
CA GLY A 242 -6.21 -4.79 11.44
C GLY A 242 -5.73 -3.63 12.30
N VAL A 243 -4.48 -3.19 12.09
CA VAL A 243 -3.91 -2.05 12.83
C VAL A 243 -4.70 -0.77 12.56
N ILE A 244 -5.17 -0.57 11.33
CA ILE A 244 -5.94 0.63 10.97
C ILE A 244 -7.32 0.60 11.61
N ALA A 245 -8.13 -0.43 11.34
CA ALA A 245 -9.57 -0.34 11.58
C ALA A 245 -10.25 -1.64 12.00
N ALA A 246 -9.56 -2.61 12.63
CA ALA A 246 -10.30 -3.75 13.18
C ALA A 246 -11.35 -3.23 14.19
N ASP A 247 -12.58 -3.71 14.10
CA ASP A 247 -13.63 -3.43 15.08
C ASP A 247 -13.90 -4.74 15.79
N ALA A 248 -13.55 -4.80 17.08
CA ALA A 248 -13.64 -6.01 17.88
C ALA A 248 -15.12 -6.46 18.00
N ASN A 249 -15.54 -7.28 17.05
CA ASN A 249 -16.89 -7.81 16.96
C ASN A 249 -17.16 -8.77 18.13
N ASP A 250 -16.12 -9.45 18.60
CA ASP A 250 -16.07 -10.14 19.88
C ASP A 250 -15.28 -9.31 20.91
N ARG A 251 -15.98 -8.66 21.84
CA ARG A 251 -15.35 -7.84 22.89
C ARG A 251 -14.51 -8.63 23.89
N MET A 252 -14.63 -9.95 23.95
CA MET A 252 -13.87 -10.80 24.87
C MET A 252 -12.69 -11.52 24.19
N ALA A 253 -12.64 -11.53 22.86
CA ALA A 253 -11.61 -12.26 22.12
C ALA A 253 -11.39 -11.72 20.70
N GLY A 254 -11.28 -10.40 20.61
CA GLY A 254 -10.91 -9.66 19.40
C GLY A 254 -9.90 -8.55 19.71
N MET A 255 -9.45 -7.88 18.65
CA MET A 255 -8.60 -6.71 18.68
C MET A 255 -9.31 -5.50 18.06
N VAL A 256 -8.82 -4.30 18.34
CA VAL A 256 -9.36 -3.06 17.77
C VAL A 256 -8.22 -2.25 17.15
N GLY A 257 -8.46 -1.71 15.96
CA GLY A 257 -7.50 -0.84 15.27
C GLY A 257 -7.53 0.58 15.81
N VAL A 258 -6.70 1.46 15.25
CA VAL A 258 -6.63 2.88 15.65
C VAL A 258 -7.93 3.63 15.35
N ALA A 259 -8.57 3.35 14.22
CA ALA A 259 -9.79 3.99 13.73
C ALA A 259 -10.90 2.94 13.45
N PRO A 260 -11.44 2.28 14.49
CA PRO A 260 -12.33 1.13 14.32
C PRO A 260 -13.71 1.44 13.75
N LYS A 261 -14.03 2.72 13.48
CA LYS A 261 -15.30 3.11 12.84
C LYS A 261 -15.13 3.61 11.41
N THR A 262 -13.93 3.57 10.85
CA THR A 262 -13.68 3.89 9.43
C THR A 262 -13.77 2.67 8.55
N GLU A 263 -14.03 2.87 7.27
CA GLU A 263 -14.09 1.78 6.29
C GLU A 263 -12.73 1.56 5.61
N ILE A 264 -12.40 0.30 5.33
CA ILE A 264 -11.20 -0.13 4.62
C ILE A 264 -11.54 -0.43 3.17
N VAL A 265 -10.71 0.06 2.25
CA VAL A 265 -10.75 -0.31 0.84
C VAL A 265 -9.53 -1.19 0.52
N PRO A 266 -9.69 -2.50 0.28
CA PRO A 266 -8.60 -3.36 -0.16
C PRO A 266 -8.20 -3.01 -1.60
N LEU A 267 -6.94 -2.62 -1.78
CA LEU A 267 -6.35 -2.32 -3.09
C LEU A 267 -5.17 -3.27 -3.29
N ARG A 268 -5.42 -4.45 -3.86
CA ARG A 268 -4.37 -5.46 -3.99
C ARG A 268 -3.43 -5.07 -5.14
N ALA A 269 -2.16 -4.87 -4.83
CA ALA A 269 -1.11 -4.51 -5.80
C ALA A 269 0.16 -5.35 -5.62
N PHE A 270 0.16 -6.27 -4.67
CA PHE A 270 1.26 -7.18 -4.37
C PHE A 270 0.77 -8.63 -4.39
N GLY A 271 1.58 -9.52 -4.95
CA GLY A 271 1.34 -10.96 -4.83
C GLY A 271 1.73 -11.50 -3.45
N GLY A 272 1.36 -12.75 -3.16
CA GLY A 272 1.69 -13.41 -1.89
C GLY A 272 3.19 -13.60 -1.60
N ASP A 273 4.07 -13.36 -2.59
CA ASP A 273 5.53 -13.27 -2.40
C ASP A 273 6.02 -11.89 -1.94
N GLY A 274 5.10 -10.94 -1.76
CA GLY A 274 5.33 -9.56 -1.34
C GLY A 274 6.03 -8.70 -2.37
N ARG A 275 5.85 -8.99 -3.66
CA ARG A 275 6.33 -8.16 -4.76
C ARG A 275 5.15 -7.57 -5.56
N GLY A 276 5.25 -6.29 -5.90
CA GLY A 276 4.28 -5.55 -6.71
C GLY A 276 5.00 -4.78 -7.82
N GLN A 277 4.42 -4.71 -9.02
CA GLN A 277 4.98 -3.94 -10.13
C GLN A 277 4.55 -2.46 -10.05
N THR A 278 5.34 -1.57 -10.66
CA THR A 278 5.14 -0.12 -10.52
C THR A 278 3.82 0.33 -11.14
N ASP A 279 3.41 -0.27 -12.25
CA ASP A 279 2.12 -0.01 -12.92
C ASP A 279 0.92 -0.48 -12.10
N ASP A 280 1.00 -1.62 -11.42
CA ASP A 280 -0.07 -2.12 -10.55
C ASP A 280 -0.26 -1.20 -9.33
N ILE A 281 0.85 -0.84 -8.68
CA ILE A 281 0.85 0.07 -7.52
C ILE A 281 0.33 1.45 -7.93
N ALA A 282 0.81 2.01 -9.05
CA ALA A 282 0.34 3.30 -9.53
C ALA A 282 -1.15 3.27 -9.90
N ALA A 283 -1.64 2.17 -10.50
CA ALA A 283 -3.05 2.01 -10.84
C ALA A 283 -3.93 1.93 -9.58
N ALA A 284 -3.49 1.22 -8.54
CA ALA A 284 -4.17 1.16 -7.25
C ALA A 284 -4.28 2.53 -6.58
N ILE A 285 -3.19 3.31 -6.55
CA ILE A 285 -3.18 4.67 -6.01
C ILE A 285 -4.12 5.59 -6.79
N MET A 286 -4.07 5.54 -8.12
CA MET A 286 -4.94 6.36 -8.97
C MET A 286 -6.43 5.99 -8.83
N TYR A 287 -6.75 4.70 -8.69
CA TYR A 287 -8.10 4.25 -8.39
C TYR A 287 -8.57 4.82 -7.06
N GLY A 288 -7.78 4.68 -6.00
CA GLY A 288 -8.14 5.17 -4.67
C GLY A 288 -8.43 6.66 -4.67
N ALA A 289 -7.57 7.46 -5.31
CA ALA A 289 -7.79 8.89 -5.47
C ALA A 289 -9.09 9.24 -6.24
N GLN A 290 -9.46 8.44 -7.25
CA GLN A 290 -10.67 8.67 -8.05
C GLN A 290 -11.96 8.28 -7.33
N GLN A 291 -11.90 7.23 -6.51
CA GLN A 291 -12.99 6.86 -5.61
C GLN A 291 -13.14 7.85 -4.46
N GLY A 292 -12.21 8.81 -4.31
CA GLY A 292 -12.25 9.80 -3.25
C GLY A 292 -11.84 9.22 -1.90
N ILE A 293 -10.98 8.20 -1.89
CA ILE A 293 -10.44 7.62 -0.65
C ILE A 293 -9.72 8.70 0.15
N ASP A 294 -10.03 8.80 1.45
CA ASP A 294 -9.48 9.85 2.31
C ASP A 294 -8.00 9.65 2.63
N VAL A 295 -7.60 8.39 2.87
CA VAL A 295 -6.23 8.04 3.29
C VAL A 295 -5.74 6.79 2.54
N LEU A 296 -4.52 6.80 2.03
CA LEU A 296 -3.84 5.62 1.50
C LEU A 296 -2.69 5.22 2.42
N ASN A 297 -2.63 3.94 2.78
CA ASN A 297 -1.51 3.34 3.50
C ASN A 297 -0.64 2.51 2.53
N LEU A 298 0.65 2.84 2.46
CA LEU A 298 1.65 2.22 1.59
C LEU A 298 2.77 1.58 2.41
N SER A 299 2.63 0.30 2.75
CA SER A 299 3.58 -0.45 3.61
C SER A 299 4.65 -1.20 2.78
N PHE A 300 5.33 -0.48 1.90
CA PHE A 300 6.30 -1.05 0.95
C PHE A 300 7.32 0.00 0.52
N GLY A 301 8.42 -0.46 -0.09
CA GLY A 301 9.31 0.46 -0.75
C GLY A 301 10.49 -0.14 -1.48
N ARG A 302 11.38 0.76 -1.90
CA ARG A 302 12.67 0.46 -2.55
C ARG A 302 13.63 1.65 -2.47
N ASP A 303 14.87 1.42 -2.88
CA ASP A 303 15.99 2.38 -2.83
C ASP A 303 16.01 3.46 -3.92
N ARG A 304 15.02 3.47 -4.83
CA ARG A 304 15.00 4.37 -6.00
C ARG A 304 13.59 4.83 -6.36
N ALA A 305 13.48 6.13 -6.62
CA ALA A 305 12.27 6.74 -7.16
C ALA A 305 11.91 6.19 -8.55
N THR A 306 10.61 6.23 -8.85
CA THR A 306 10.06 5.94 -10.17
C THR A 306 9.07 7.05 -10.54
N PRO A 307 9.21 7.69 -11.71
CA PRO A 307 8.43 8.88 -12.03
C PRO A 307 6.93 8.59 -12.17
N LEU A 308 6.54 7.37 -12.58
CA LEU A 308 5.12 6.99 -12.61
C LEU A 308 4.50 6.95 -11.22
N LEU A 309 5.22 6.44 -10.22
CA LEU A 309 4.69 6.37 -8.86
C LEU A 309 4.60 7.76 -8.23
N GLU A 310 5.59 8.63 -8.50
CA GLU A 310 5.56 10.04 -8.11
C GLU A 310 4.33 10.75 -8.69
N ASP A 311 4.06 10.60 -9.99
CA ASP A 311 2.87 11.18 -10.63
C ASP A 311 1.55 10.69 -10.03
N ALA A 312 1.46 9.40 -9.69
CA ALA A 312 0.26 8.82 -9.10
C ALA A 312 0.02 9.37 -7.69
N ILE A 313 1.08 9.57 -6.90
CA ILE A 313 1.03 10.15 -5.55
C ILE A 313 0.68 11.64 -5.61
N GLU A 314 1.33 12.41 -6.48
CA GLU A 314 0.99 13.82 -6.72
C GLU A 314 -0.49 13.95 -7.08
N PHE A 315 -0.99 13.09 -7.98
CA PHE A 315 -2.40 13.06 -8.34
C PHE A 315 -3.31 12.75 -7.14
N ALA A 316 -2.97 11.76 -6.32
CA ALA A 316 -3.76 11.41 -5.15
C ALA A 316 -3.86 12.57 -4.14
N VAL A 317 -2.73 13.21 -3.84
CA VAL A 317 -2.69 14.37 -2.94
C VAL A 317 -3.43 15.57 -3.53
N ASP A 318 -3.33 15.80 -4.84
CA ASP A 318 -4.10 16.84 -5.54
C ASP A 318 -5.62 16.58 -5.51
N GLN A 319 -6.05 15.32 -5.43
CA GLN A 319 -7.47 14.95 -5.21
C GLN A 319 -7.91 15.04 -3.74
N GLY A 320 -6.98 15.32 -2.82
CA GLY A 320 -7.27 15.48 -1.39
C GLY A 320 -7.04 14.23 -0.55
N THR A 321 -6.47 13.17 -1.13
CA THR A 321 -6.11 11.93 -0.42
C THR A 321 -4.82 12.13 0.39
N VAL A 322 -4.83 11.77 1.66
CA VAL A 322 -3.63 11.70 2.50
C VAL A 322 -2.84 10.44 2.14
N VAL A 323 -1.54 10.54 1.89
CA VAL A 323 -0.70 9.35 1.60
C VAL A 323 0.29 9.13 2.73
N VAL A 324 0.27 7.93 3.31
CA VAL A 324 1.14 7.52 4.43
C VAL A 324 1.95 6.32 4.00
N ALA A 325 3.26 6.33 4.22
CA ALA A 325 4.13 5.21 3.84
C ALA A 325 5.14 4.83 4.93
N SER A 326 5.53 3.55 4.93
CA SER A 326 6.59 3.04 5.79
C SER A 326 7.97 3.52 5.33
N ALA A 327 8.82 3.91 6.28
CA ALA A 327 10.17 4.43 5.98
C ALA A 327 11.21 3.37 5.60
N GLY A 328 10.86 2.07 5.63
CA GLY A 328 11.78 0.97 5.37
C GLY A 328 12.38 0.31 6.63
N ASN A 329 13.00 -0.86 6.47
CA ASN A 329 13.48 -1.73 7.57
C ASN A 329 14.96 -2.14 7.46
N ALA A 330 15.77 -1.41 6.70
CA ALA A 330 17.21 -1.70 6.55
C ALA A 330 18.07 -1.34 7.78
N GLY A 331 17.45 -0.97 8.91
CA GLY A 331 18.13 -0.44 10.09
C GLY A 331 18.44 1.04 9.96
N ALA A 332 19.09 1.62 10.97
CA ALA A 332 19.45 3.04 11.05
C ALA A 332 20.47 3.44 9.97
N VAL A 333 19.99 3.56 8.74
CA VAL A 333 20.72 4.02 7.56
C VAL A 333 19.97 5.18 6.90
N ASP A 334 20.77 6.16 6.47
CA ASP A 334 20.39 7.32 5.65
C ASP A 334 20.37 6.91 4.17
N ASP A 335 19.54 5.91 3.84
CA ASP A 335 19.39 5.41 2.48
C ASP A 335 18.00 5.79 1.96
N PRO A 336 17.90 6.30 0.72
CA PRO A 336 16.62 6.66 0.14
C PRO A 336 15.63 5.49 0.18
N HIS A 337 14.36 5.79 0.47
CA HIS A 337 13.27 4.84 0.53
C HIS A 337 12.02 5.43 -0.11
N TYR A 338 11.57 4.87 -1.23
CA TYR A 338 10.39 5.34 -1.95
C TYR A 338 9.28 4.31 -1.86
N PRO A 339 8.00 4.71 -1.67
CA PRO A 339 7.51 6.09 -1.83
C PRO A 339 7.62 7.01 -0.61
N SER A 340 8.08 6.55 0.55
CA SER A 340 8.10 7.38 1.77
C SER A 340 8.91 8.68 1.65
N ASP A 341 9.97 8.71 0.85
CA ASP A 341 10.80 9.89 0.63
C ASP A 341 10.24 10.85 -0.45
N TYR A 342 9.07 10.58 -1.02
CA TYR A 342 8.41 11.59 -1.86
C TYR A 342 7.88 12.74 -0.98
N PRO A 343 8.05 14.02 -1.37
CA PRO A 343 7.66 15.17 -0.55
C PRO A 343 6.18 15.20 -0.13
N GLU A 344 5.31 14.60 -0.94
CA GLU A 344 3.86 14.55 -0.74
C GLU A 344 3.42 13.45 0.25
N VAL A 345 4.34 12.56 0.65
CA VAL A 345 4.05 11.37 1.47
C VAL A 345 4.45 11.61 2.91
N ILE A 346 3.59 11.19 3.83
CA ILE A 346 3.92 11.14 5.26
C ILE A 346 4.79 9.91 5.52
N SER A 347 6.09 10.13 5.73
CA SER A 347 7.10 9.11 6.00
C SER A 347 7.10 8.69 7.47
N VAL A 348 6.83 7.40 7.73
CA VAL A 348 6.67 6.87 9.08
C VAL A 348 7.78 5.88 9.45
N VAL A 349 8.58 6.26 10.45
CA VAL A 349 9.66 5.41 10.96
C VAL A 349 9.19 4.41 12.00
N TRP A 350 9.90 3.28 12.06
CA TRP A 350 9.70 2.22 13.04
C TRP A 350 10.32 2.60 14.39
N LEU A 351 9.44 2.90 15.36
CA LEU A 351 9.80 2.97 16.78
C LEU A 351 9.74 1.58 17.41
N ALA A 352 10.88 1.09 17.89
CA ALA A 352 10.93 -0.04 18.81
C ALA A 352 11.00 0.46 20.26
N GLU A 353 10.37 -0.22 21.22
CA GLU A 353 10.66 0.07 22.63
C GLU A 353 11.95 -0.68 23.02
N ASP A 354 12.99 0.04 23.44
CA ASP A 354 14.07 -0.55 24.23
C ASP A 354 13.58 -0.66 25.68
N GLY A 355 13.96 -1.71 26.40
CA GLY A 355 13.46 -2.05 27.74
C GLY A 355 13.77 -1.01 28.84
N ASP A 356 14.20 0.19 28.46
CA ASP A 356 14.39 1.40 29.26
C ASP A 356 13.26 2.45 29.07
N GLY A 357 12.29 2.19 28.19
CA GLY A 357 11.15 3.07 27.90
C GLY A 357 11.46 4.21 26.94
N VAL A 358 12.62 4.20 26.27
CA VAL A 358 12.96 5.15 25.21
C VAL A 358 12.77 4.47 23.85
N PRO A 359 12.04 5.10 22.91
CA PRO A 359 11.93 4.62 21.54
C PRO A 359 13.30 4.50 20.85
N ASP A 360 13.64 3.29 20.42
CA ASP A 360 14.80 2.95 19.59
C ASP A 360 14.41 2.96 18.10
N PHE A 361 15.19 3.69 17.31
CA PHE A 361 15.03 3.82 15.85
C PHE A 361 16.00 2.94 15.07
N SER A 362 16.85 2.15 15.74
CA SER A 362 17.95 1.38 15.13
C SER A 362 17.51 0.39 14.04
N ARG A 363 16.22 0.06 14.01
CA ARG A 363 15.61 -0.91 13.10
C ARG A 363 14.89 -0.25 11.91
N SER A 364 14.65 1.06 11.97
CA SER A 364 14.05 1.83 10.88
C SER A 364 15.12 2.44 10.00
N GLN A 365 14.83 2.51 8.70
CA GLN A 365 15.44 3.52 7.84
C GLN A 365 14.87 4.89 8.19
N TYR A 366 15.63 5.94 7.90
CA TYR A 366 15.18 7.32 8.09
C TYR A 366 15.32 8.19 6.82
N GLY A 367 15.81 7.63 5.71
CA GLY A 367 15.74 8.26 4.39
C GLY A 367 16.20 9.72 4.34
N VAL A 368 15.78 10.44 3.29
CA VAL A 368 16.03 11.89 3.18
C VAL A 368 14.90 12.74 3.81
N GLY A 369 13.78 12.11 4.17
CA GLY A 369 12.64 12.76 4.81
C GLY A 369 11.91 11.84 5.79
N VAL A 370 12.01 12.13 7.09
CA VAL A 370 11.14 11.57 8.14
C VAL A 370 10.20 12.65 8.63
N ASP A 371 8.90 12.31 8.67
CA ASP A 371 7.89 13.18 9.28
C ASP A 371 7.66 12.86 10.75
N LEU A 372 7.43 11.58 11.08
CA LEU A 372 7.16 11.13 12.44
C LEU A 372 7.44 9.62 12.61
N GLY A 373 7.48 9.18 13.87
CA GLY A 373 7.58 7.76 14.22
C GLY A 373 6.31 7.22 14.86
N ALA A 374 6.05 5.93 14.66
CA ALA A 374 5.01 5.19 15.40
C ALA A 374 5.53 3.81 15.84
N PRO A 375 4.97 3.21 16.90
CA PRO A 375 5.34 1.86 17.34
C PRO A 375 5.30 0.86 16.18
N GLY A 376 6.37 0.07 16.00
CA GLY A 376 6.41 -0.96 14.94
C GLY A 376 6.93 -2.30 15.45
N SER A 377 7.12 -2.46 16.75
CA SER A 377 7.63 -3.70 17.36
C SER A 377 6.51 -4.46 18.05
N ASN A 378 6.24 -5.69 17.60
CA ASN A 378 5.21 -6.58 18.18
C ASN A 378 3.81 -5.94 18.22
N VAL A 379 3.48 -5.18 17.19
CA VAL A 379 2.15 -4.63 17.01
C VAL A 379 1.19 -5.82 16.83
N PHE A 380 0.34 -6.04 17.82
CA PHE A 380 -0.64 -7.12 17.78
C PHE A 380 -1.76 -6.76 16.82
N THR A 381 -2.01 -7.64 15.85
CA THR A 381 -2.96 -7.37 14.78
C THR A 381 -3.63 -8.66 14.28
N THR A 382 -4.61 -8.51 13.40
CA THR A 382 -5.27 -9.56 12.64
C THR A 382 -4.28 -10.33 11.77
N GLN A 383 -4.59 -11.59 11.47
CA GLN A 383 -3.74 -12.48 10.70
C GLN A 383 -4.55 -13.24 9.67
N TYR A 384 -3.94 -13.49 8.52
CA TYR A 384 -4.46 -14.43 7.54
C TYR A 384 -4.04 -15.85 7.94
N PRO A 385 -4.97 -16.76 8.33
CA PRO A 385 -4.66 -18.09 8.83
C PRO A 385 -4.30 -19.06 7.69
N ARG A 386 -3.38 -18.64 6.81
CA ARG A 386 -3.00 -19.29 5.55
C ARG A 386 -2.82 -20.81 5.68
N GLN A 387 -2.06 -21.27 6.66
CA GLN A 387 -1.78 -22.69 6.81
C GLN A 387 -3.05 -23.51 7.12
N ARG A 388 -3.97 -22.96 7.92
CA ARG A 388 -5.25 -23.61 8.24
C ARG A 388 -6.12 -23.74 7.00
N LEU A 389 -6.21 -22.67 6.22
CA LEU A 389 -6.99 -22.64 4.98
C LEU A 389 -6.42 -23.59 3.92
N LEU A 390 -5.09 -23.65 3.79
CA LEU A 390 -4.42 -24.59 2.89
C LEU A 390 -4.62 -26.06 3.29
N ASP A 391 -4.69 -26.33 4.59
CA ASP A 391 -4.88 -27.67 5.13
C ASP A 391 -6.37 -28.07 5.21
N ASP A 392 -7.30 -27.20 4.81
CA ASP A 392 -8.77 -27.36 4.97
C ASP A 392 -9.17 -27.65 6.44
N GLU A 393 -8.46 -27.00 7.37
CA GLU A 393 -8.66 -27.14 8.82
C GLU A 393 -9.47 -25.95 9.35
N PRO A 394 -10.32 -26.15 10.38
CA PRO A 394 -11.06 -25.05 10.99
C PRO A 394 -10.11 -23.99 11.56
N VAL A 395 -10.34 -22.74 11.18
CA VAL A 395 -9.63 -21.58 11.73
C VAL A 395 -10.05 -21.40 13.17
N ARG A 396 -9.08 -21.47 14.09
CA ARG A 396 -9.30 -21.14 15.49
C ARG A 396 -9.08 -19.65 15.71
N GLN A 397 -9.67 -19.12 16.77
CA GLN A 397 -9.57 -17.69 17.10
C GLN A 397 -8.11 -17.25 17.24
N GLU A 398 -7.28 -18.05 17.93
CA GLU A 398 -5.85 -17.76 18.09
C GLU A 398 -5.03 -17.81 16.79
N ASP A 399 -5.55 -18.45 15.73
CA ASP A 399 -4.89 -18.48 14.42
C ASP A 399 -5.15 -17.19 13.61
N SER A 400 -6.11 -16.37 14.07
CA SER A 400 -6.54 -15.12 13.42
C SER A 400 -5.84 -13.87 13.96
N TYR A 401 -4.99 -14.00 14.98
CA TYR A 401 -4.32 -12.85 15.58
C TYR A 401 -2.85 -13.15 15.90
N GLY A 402 -2.01 -12.12 15.88
CA GLY A 402 -0.61 -12.28 16.23
C GLY A 402 0.20 -10.99 16.15
N PRO A 403 1.39 -10.98 16.77
CA PRO A 403 2.29 -9.83 16.71
C PRO A 403 3.01 -9.77 15.37
N SER A 404 3.09 -8.57 14.81
CA SER A 404 3.89 -8.25 13.64
C SER A 404 4.88 -7.13 13.93
N SER A 405 5.97 -7.06 13.17
CA SER A 405 7.01 -6.04 13.36
C SER A 405 7.51 -5.46 12.05
N GLY A 406 7.87 -4.17 12.08
CA GLY A 406 8.41 -3.40 10.96
C GLY A 406 7.71 -2.04 10.83
N SER A 407 8.30 -1.14 10.07
CA SER A 407 7.69 0.16 9.71
C SER A 407 6.34 0.01 9.02
N SER A 408 6.06 -1.14 8.39
CA SER A 408 4.75 -1.53 7.87
C SER A 408 3.63 -1.63 8.89
N PHE A 409 3.95 -1.68 10.18
CA PHE A 409 2.99 -1.65 11.28
C PHE A 409 3.01 -0.32 12.04
N SER A 410 3.99 0.55 11.75
CA SER A 410 4.02 1.95 12.18
C SER A 410 3.14 2.82 11.27
N ALA A 411 3.31 2.71 9.95
CA ALA A 411 2.53 3.45 8.95
C ALA A 411 1.00 3.33 9.13
N PRO A 412 0.40 2.13 9.33
CA PRO A 412 -1.03 2.01 9.52
C PRO A 412 -1.57 2.68 10.79
N GLN A 413 -0.75 2.86 11.83
CA GLN A 413 -1.18 3.62 13.01
C GLN A 413 -1.34 5.11 12.69
N VAL A 414 -0.43 5.65 11.88
CA VAL A 414 -0.49 7.04 11.39
C VAL A 414 -1.63 7.20 10.38
N ALA A 415 -1.86 6.22 9.50
CA ALA A 415 -3.00 6.21 8.60
C ALA A 415 -4.34 6.21 9.37
N GLY A 416 -4.45 5.40 10.42
CA GLY A 416 -5.60 5.43 11.32
C GLY A 416 -5.78 6.79 12.02
N ALA A 417 -4.70 7.40 12.52
CA ALA A 417 -4.77 8.73 13.12
C ALA A 417 -5.20 9.82 12.11
N ALA A 418 -4.71 9.75 10.86
CA ALA A 418 -5.16 10.60 9.76
C ALA A 418 -6.66 10.42 9.49
N ALA A 419 -7.16 9.17 9.53
CA ALA A 419 -8.57 8.87 9.36
C ALA A 419 -9.42 9.44 10.52
N LEU A 420 -8.96 9.37 11.76
CA LEU A 420 -9.61 10.03 12.91
C LEU A 420 -9.71 11.56 12.72
N LEU A 421 -8.65 12.20 12.22
CA LEU A 421 -8.66 13.63 11.91
C LEU A 421 -9.68 13.97 10.82
N ARG A 422 -9.73 13.18 9.75
CA ARG A 422 -10.71 13.33 8.66
C ARG A 422 -12.15 13.08 9.12
N ALA A 423 -12.35 12.20 10.11
CA ALA A 423 -13.66 11.97 10.72
C ALA A 423 -14.13 13.17 11.56
N LEU A 424 -13.21 13.90 12.20
CA LEU A 424 -13.53 15.15 12.90
C LEU A 424 -13.80 16.30 11.93
N ASP A 425 -13.00 16.39 10.87
CA ASP A 425 -13.09 17.45 9.87
C ASP A 425 -12.65 16.94 8.48
N SER A 426 -13.63 16.58 7.67
CA SER A 426 -13.42 16.10 6.29
C SER A 426 -12.98 17.19 5.32
N SER A 427 -12.87 18.45 5.76
CA SER A 427 -12.33 19.55 4.95
C SER A 427 -10.81 19.72 5.07
N LEU A 428 -10.16 19.00 5.99
CA LEU A 428 -8.70 19.06 6.18
C LEU A 428 -7.98 18.58 4.91
N SER A 429 -7.14 19.44 4.33
CA SER A 429 -6.27 19.05 3.21
C SER A 429 -5.21 18.04 3.66
N PRO A 430 -4.61 17.28 2.74
CA PRO A 430 -3.50 16.37 3.05
C PRO A 430 -2.37 17.04 3.84
N SER A 431 -1.96 18.24 3.41
CA SER A 431 -0.95 19.05 4.09
C SER A 431 -1.35 19.52 5.49
N ALA A 432 -2.65 19.77 5.74
CA ALA A 432 -3.15 20.14 7.05
C ALA A 432 -3.13 18.93 8.01
N VAL A 433 -3.50 17.75 7.51
CA VAL A 433 -3.40 16.49 8.26
C VAL A 433 -1.95 16.21 8.64
N GLN A 434 -1.01 16.26 7.67
CA GLN A 434 0.42 16.10 7.94
C GLN A 434 0.93 17.12 8.97
N SER A 435 0.54 18.39 8.83
CA SER A 435 0.94 19.45 9.76
C SER A 435 0.43 19.20 11.18
N ILE A 436 -0.80 18.71 11.35
CA ILE A 436 -1.35 18.38 12.66
C ILE A 436 -0.60 17.19 13.28
N LEU A 437 -0.41 16.11 12.54
CA LEU A 437 0.28 14.91 13.03
C LEU A 437 1.73 15.22 13.43
N THR A 438 2.47 15.94 12.60
CA THR A 438 3.87 16.30 12.88
C THR A 438 3.97 17.29 14.04
N ALA A 439 3.14 18.32 14.09
CA ALA A 439 3.19 19.33 15.16
C ALA A 439 2.70 18.84 16.53
N THR A 440 1.93 17.75 16.58
CA THR A 440 1.43 17.16 17.84
C THR A 440 2.16 15.89 18.26
N SER A 441 3.14 15.45 17.46
CA SER A 441 4.02 14.34 17.80
C SER A 441 4.83 14.64 19.07
N ALA A 442 4.99 13.63 19.92
CA ALA A 442 5.82 13.78 21.11
C ALA A 442 7.29 13.91 20.70
N ASP A 443 7.94 14.99 21.12
CA ASP A 443 9.38 15.17 20.97
C ASP A 443 10.11 14.25 21.98
N ILE A 444 10.69 13.16 21.48
CA ILE A 444 11.36 12.12 22.28
C ILE A 444 12.83 12.49 22.55
N GLY A 445 13.47 13.29 21.69
CA GLY A 445 14.90 13.67 21.76
C GLY A 445 15.18 15.00 22.48
N GLY A 446 14.15 15.81 22.70
CA GLY A 446 14.26 17.15 23.29
C GLY A 446 14.73 18.23 22.31
N ALA A 447 14.79 17.91 21.02
CA ALA A 447 14.95 18.85 19.92
C ALA A 447 13.73 18.73 19.00
N SER A 448 13.21 19.86 18.50
CA SER A 448 11.91 19.91 17.81
C SER A 448 11.77 18.99 16.59
N TRP A 449 12.87 18.51 16.02
CA TRP A 449 12.95 17.47 14.99
C TRP A 449 14.37 16.88 14.97
N ASP A 450 14.49 15.55 14.86
CA ASP A 450 15.75 14.81 14.85
C ASP A 450 15.85 13.91 13.60
N HIS A 451 16.99 13.99 12.90
CA HIS A 451 17.33 13.11 11.76
C HIS A 451 18.07 11.83 12.21
N THR A 452 18.47 11.75 13.49
CA THR A 452 19.25 10.65 14.08
C THR A 452 18.96 10.48 15.55
#